data_AF-A0A418VZ22-F1
#
_entry.id   AF-A0A418VZ22-F1
#
_cell.length_a   1.000
_cell.length_b   1.000
_cell.length_c   1.000
_cell.angle_alpha   90.00
_cell.angle_beta   90.00
_cell.angle_gamma   90.00
#
_symmetry.space_group_name_H-M   'P 1'
#
loop_
_entity.id
_entity.type
_entity.pdbx_description
1 polymer ?
#
loop_
_entity_poly.entity_id
_entity_poly.type
_entity_poly.pdbx_seq_one_letter_code
_entity_poly.pdbx_strand_id
1 'polypeptide(L)' 'MLRHDRRRGQWMLMAPERLLVLDDMALAVLRACTGAEDEVGGAIDRLAAEYDAPRGEIAADVLDLLNDLRNKGYVAA' A
#
# COMPACT_ATOMS: atom_id res chain seq x y z
N MET A 1 8.69 -2.21 -7.58
CA MET A 1 8.97 -3.52 -6.91
C MET A 1 9.14 -3.31 -5.42
N LEU A 2 8.47 -4.11 -4.56
CA LEU A 2 8.64 -4.06 -3.10
C LEU A 2 9.95 -4.73 -2.68
N ARG A 3 10.70 -4.10 -1.77
CA ARG A 3 11.97 -4.61 -1.24
C ARG A 3 12.08 -4.33 0.26
N HIS A 4 12.47 -5.34 1.04
CA HIS A 4 12.76 -5.18 2.46
C HIS A 4 14.25 -4.86 2.67
N ASP A 5 14.55 -3.74 3.33
CA ASP A 5 15.87 -3.43 3.85
C ASP A 5 16.02 -4.08 5.25
N ARG A 6 16.71 -5.22 5.29
CA ARG A 6 16.97 -5.96 6.54
C ARG A 6 17.85 -5.22 7.54
N ARG A 7 18.66 -4.25 7.11
CA ARG A 7 19.53 -3.48 8.02
C ARG A 7 18.74 -2.41 8.76
N ARG A 8 17.75 -1.83 8.08
CA ARG A 8 16.91 -0.74 8.63
C ARG A 8 15.56 -1.24 9.16
N GLY A 9 15.19 -2.49 8.88
CA GLY A 9 13.90 -3.08 9.26
C GLY A 9 12.73 -2.41 8.54
N GLN A 10 12.93 -1.92 7.31
CA GLN A 10 11.98 -1.09 6.59
C GLN A 10 11.65 -1.68 5.22
N TRP A 11 10.42 -1.45 4.78
CA TRP A 11 9.99 -1.80 3.43
C TRP A 11 10.11 -0.59 2.50
N MET A 12 10.46 -0.87 1.25
CA MET A 12 10.65 0.16 0.24
C MET A 12 9.95 -0.24 -1.05
N LEU A 13 9.31 0.74 -1.69
CA LEU A 13 8.84 0.64 -3.06
C LEU A 13 9.91 1.23 -3.99
N MET A 14 10.48 0.39 -4.85
CA MET A 14 11.48 0.82 -5.83
C MET A 14 10.83 1.17 -7.18
N ALA A 15 11.16 2.37 -7.67
CA ALA A 15 10.93 2.86 -9.03
C ALA A 15 12.29 3.10 -9.73
N PRO A 16 12.34 3.27 -11.07
CA PRO A 16 13.60 3.31 -11.83
C PRO A 16 14.63 4.34 -11.33
N GLU A 17 14.17 5.52 -10.93
CA GLU A 17 15.02 6.63 -10.47
C GLU A 17 14.70 7.09 -9.03
N ARG A 18 13.78 6.41 -8.34
CA ARG A 18 13.24 6.84 -7.04
C ARG A 18 12.98 5.65 -6.13
N LEU A 19 13.14 5.85 -4.83
CA LEU A 19 12.66 4.91 -3.81
C LEU A 19 11.69 5.61 -2.86
N LEU A 20 10.75 4.86 -2.32
CA LEU A 20 9.84 5.31 -1.27
C LEU A 20 9.95 4.34 -0.10
N VAL A 21 10.22 4.84 1.11
CA VAL A 21 10.11 4.04 2.34
C VAL A 21 8.63 3.94 2.70
N LEU A 22 8.19 2.73 3.02
CA LEU A 22 6.81 2.43 3.38
C LEU A 22 6.70 2.33 4.89
N ASP A 23 5.68 2.97 5.45
CA ASP A 23 5.17 2.60 6.76
C ASP A 23 4.37 1.28 6.68
N ASP A 24 3.93 0.81 7.84
CA ASP A 24 3.22 -0.46 7.96
C ASP A 24 1.89 -0.46 7.21
N MET A 25 1.17 0.67 7.21
CA MET A 25 -0.11 0.80 6.51
C MET A 25 0.12 0.72 5.00
N ALA A 26 1.06 1.52 4.48
CA ALA A 26 1.36 1.56 3.06
C ALA A 26 1.87 0.22 2.53
N LEU A 27 2.65 -0.50 3.36
CA LEU A 27 3.04 -1.86 3.06
C LEU A 27 1.84 -2.82 3.02
N ALA A 28 0.93 -2.74 4.00
CA ALA A 28 -0.24 -3.60 4.09
C ALA A 28 -1.16 -3.40 2.88
N VAL A 29 -1.43 -2.16 2.46
CA VAL A 29 -2.18 -1.84 1.24
C VAL A 29 -1.49 -2.39 0.00
N LEU A 30 -0.20 -2.10 -0.19
CA LEU A 30 0.51 -2.55 -1.39
C LEU A 30 0.54 -4.08 -1.50
N ARG A 31 0.69 -4.79 -0.38
CA ARG A 31 0.59 -6.26 -0.32
C ARG A 31 -0.82 -6.75 -0.62
N ALA A 32 -1.83 -6.08 -0.07
CA ALA A 32 -3.22 -6.45 -0.28
C ALA A 32 -3.65 -6.29 -1.75
N CYS A 33 -3.05 -5.32 -2.46
CA CYS A 33 -3.27 -5.02 -3.88
C CYS A 33 -2.34 -5.76 -4.86
N THR A 34 -1.40 -6.60 -4.41
CA THR A 34 -0.50 -7.39 -5.30
C THR A 34 -0.94 -8.85 -5.49
N GLY A 35 -2.11 -9.23 -4.97
CA GLY A 35 -2.68 -10.58 -5.12
C GLY A 35 -3.62 -10.69 -6.32
N ALA A 36 -3.70 -11.87 -6.93
CA ALA A 36 -4.45 -12.18 -8.16
C ALA A 36 -5.98 -11.96 -8.13
N GLU A 37 -6.53 -11.44 -7.03
CA GLU A 37 -7.94 -11.05 -6.86
C GLU A 37 -8.01 -9.52 -6.68
N ASP A 38 -7.53 -8.82 -7.71
CA ASP A 38 -7.21 -7.38 -7.82
C ASP A 38 -8.37 -6.39 -7.59
N GLU A 39 -9.14 -6.52 -6.51
CA GLU A 39 -10.09 -5.48 -6.09
C GLU A 39 -9.61 -4.77 -4.82
N VAL A 40 -9.36 -3.46 -4.97
CA VAL A 40 -9.09 -2.52 -3.87
C VAL A 40 -10.16 -2.66 -2.77
N GLY A 41 -11.41 -2.95 -3.15
CA GLY A 41 -12.50 -3.21 -2.20
C GLY A 41 -12.21 -4.34 -1.22
N GLY A 42 -11.66 -5.47 -1.70
CA GLY A 42 -11.30 -6.61 -0.87
C GLY A 42 -10.04 -6.39 -0.05
N ALA A 43 -9.12 -5.53 -0.50
CA ALA A 43 -8.00 -5.06 0.32
C ALA A 43 -8.48 -4.24 1.51
N ILE A 44 -9.42 -3.30 1.28
CA ILE A 44 -10.03 -2.49 2.33
C ILE A 44 -10.76 -3.38 3.35
N ASP A 45 -11.49 -4.41 2.91
CA ASP A 45 -12.20 -5.31 3.84
C ASP A 45 -11.23 -6.09 4.74
N ARG A 46 -10.14 -6.59 4.16
CA ARG A 46 -9.09 -7.29 4.92
C ARG A 46 -8.42 -6.38 5.95
N LEU A 47 -8.07 -5.17 5.56
CA LEU A 47 -7.42 -4.19 6.43
C LEU A 47 -8.36 -3.70 7.54
N ALA A 48 -9.64 -3.48 7.22
CA ALA A 48 -10.65 -3.12 8.23
C ALA A 48 -10.82 -4.21 9.30
N ALA A 49 -10.78 -5.48 8.90
CA ALA A 49 -10.82 -6.60 9.84
C ALA A 49 -9.51 -6.75 10.63
N GLU A 50 -8.35 -6.54 9.99
CA GLU A 50 -7.03 -6.67 10.63
C GLU A 50 -6.77 -5.59 11.68
N TYR A 51 -7.17 -4.35 11.40
CA TYR A 51 -6.98 -3.20 12.27
C TYR A 51 -8.17 -2.91 13.19
N ASP A 52 -9.24 -3.71 13.13
CA ASP A 52 -10.50 -3.51 13.86
C ASP A 52 -11.03 -2.07 13.71
N ALA A 53 -10.99 -1.57 12.48
CA ALA A 53 -11.27 -0.18 12.14
C ALA A 53 -12.46 -0.05 11.17
N PRO A 54 -13.20 1.08 11.19
CA PRO A 54 -14.31 1.29 10.26
C PRO A 54 -13.83 1.22 8.80
N ARG A 55 -14.54 0.44 7.97
CA ARG A 55 -14.24 0.29 6.55
C ARG A 55 -14.08 1.63 5.83
N GLY A 56 -14.89 2.64 6.19
CA GLY A 56 -14.84 3.97 5.58
C GLY A 56 -13.53 4.72 5.85
N GLU A 57 -12.96 4.58 7.06
CA GLU A 57 -11.69 5.20 7.42
C GLU A 57 -10.53 4.53 6.67
N ILE A 58 -10.49 3.20 6.70
CA ILE A 58 -9.52 2.41 5.94
C ILE A 58 -9.62 2.70 4.44
N ALA A 59 -10.84 2.82 3.90
CA ALA A 59 -11.04 3.13 2.50
C ALA A 59 -10.45 4.50 2.13
N ALA A 60 -10.65 5.52 2.97
CA ALA A 60 -10.08 6.85 2.74
C ALA A 60 -8.55 6.77 2.70
N ASP A 61 -7.92 6.14 3.70
CA ASP A 61 -6.47 6.02 3.78
C ASP A 61 -5.88 5.23 2.59
N VAL A 62 -6.53 4.12 2.21
CA VAL A 62 -6.12 3.31 1.05
C VAL A 62 -6.19 4.13 -0.24
N LEU A 63 -7.30 4.82 -0.47
CA LEU A 63 -7.51 5.61 -1.69
C LEU A 63 -6.57 6.81 -1.76
N ASP A 64 -6.36 7.51 -0.63
CA ASP A 64 -5.43 8.63 -0.55
C ASP A 64 -4.00 8.18 -0.84
N LEU A 65 -3.56 7.06 -0.26
CA LEU A 65 -2.24 6.49 -0.54
C LEU A 65 -2.08 6.12 -2.03
N LEU A 66 -3.05 5.42 -2.61
CA LEU A 66 -3.00 5.02 -4.02
C LEU A 66 -2.96 6.24 -4.94
N ASN A 67 -3.75 7.27 -4.64
CA ASN A 67 -3.75 8.53 -5.36
C ASN A 67 -2.38 9.23 -5.27
N ASP A 68 -1.81 9.28 -4.06
CA ASP A 68 -0.48 9.84 -3.82
C ASP A 68 0.61 9.13 -4.61
N LEU A 69 0.59 7.79 -4.62
CA LEU A 69 1.56 6.99 -5.36
C LEU A 69 1.40 7.18 -6.87
N ARG A 70 0.17 7.31 -7.37
CA ARG A 70 -0.12 7.64 -8.78
C ARG A 70 0.45 9.01 -9.15
N ASN A 71 0.18 10.04 -8.33
CA ASN A 71 0.67 11.40 -8.56
C ASN A 71 2.21 11.47 -8.55
N LYS A 72 2.85 10.61 -7.77
CA LYS A 72 4.31 10.49 -7.68
C LYS A 72 4.92 9.56 -8.74
N GLY A 73 4.10 8.88 -9.55
CA GLY A 73 4.53 7.99 -10.63
C GLY A 73 5.01 6.61 -10.19
N TYR A 74 4.63 6.14 -9.01
CA TYR A 74 5.03 4.82 -8.48
C TYR A 74 4.09 3.68 -8.88
N VAL A 75 2.84 3.98 -9.22
CA VAL A 75 1.84 3.02 -9.74
C VAL A 75 1.25 3.57 -11.04
N ALA A 76 1.03 2.68 -12.00
CA ALA A 76 0.35 3.00 -13.24
C ALA A 76 -1.17 3.16 -13.00
N ALA A 77 -1.80 3.98 -13.83
CA ALA A 77 -3.26 4.17 -13.83
C ALA A 77 -4.00 2.94 -14.36
#